data_AF-A0A502FJM6-F1
#
_entry.id   AF-A0A502FJM6-F1
#
_cell.length_a   1.000
_cell.length_b   1.000
_cell.length_c   1.000
_cell.angle_alpha   90.00
_cell.angle_beta   90.00
_cell.angle_gamma   90.00
#
_symmetry.space_group_name_H-M   'P 1'
#
loop_
_entity.id
_entity.type
_entity.pdbx_description
1 polymer ?
#
loop_
_entity_poly.entity_id
_entity_poly.type
_entity_poly.pdbx_seq_one_letter_code
_entity_poly.pdbx_strand_id
1 'polypeptide(L)' 'MPTRAAVQPVLVKRYGRTRLYNATAQHYVTLQELRRWAKKGLPFVVIDVETKLEITQVLLADDLPTPAAMFH' A
#
# COMPACT_ATOMS: atom_id res chain seq x y z
N MET A 1 10.49 -10.87 29.13
CA MET A 1 9.79 -11.02 27.83
C MET A 1 9.26 -9.64 27.45
N PRO A 2 9.74 -8.95 26.40
CA PRO A 2 9.13 -7.70 26.01
C PRO A 2 7.78 -8.00 25.34
N THR A 3 6.70 -7.51 25.93
CA THR A 3 5.38 -7.48 25.31
C THR A 3 5.53 -6.79 23.96
N ARG A 4 5.33 -7.54 22.88
CA ARG A 4 5.29 -7.00 21.53
C ARG A 4 4.12 -6.03 21.49
N ALA A 5 4.38 -4.75 21.74
CA ALA A 5 3.42 -3.69 21.56
C ALA A 5 2.78 -3.92 20.20
N ALA A 6 1.48 -4.21 20.19
CA ALA A 6 0.75 -4.55 18.98
C ALA A 6 0.70 -3.30 18.11
N VAL A 7 1.72 -3.12 17.28
CA VAL A 7 1.77 -2.03 16.31
C VAL A 7 0.63 -2.31 15.33
N GLN A 8 -0.43 -1.53 15.48
CA GLN A 8 -1.59 -1.63 14.60
C GLN A 8 -1.13 -1.28 13.19
N PRO A 9 -1.39 -2.13 12.19
CA PRO A 9 -0.99 -1.83 10.83
C PRO A 9 -1.72 -0.58 10.33
N VAL A 10 -1.01 0.25 9.57
CA VAL A 10 -1.62 1.41 8.89
C VAL A 10 -2.62 0.91 7.87
N LEU A 11 -3.87 1.36 7.96
CA LEU A 11 -4.91 0.98 7.01
C LEU A 11 -4.90 1.91 5.81
N VAL A 12 -4.70 1.35 4.63
CA VAL A 12 -4.73 2.06 3.35
C VAL A 12 -5.88 1.54 2.52
N LYS A 13 -6.75 2.44 2.04
CA LYS A 13 -7.88 2.12 1.18
C LYS A 13 -7.55 2.46 -0.26
N ARG A 14 -7.63 1.49 -1.16
CA ARG A 14 -7.45 1.72 -2.60
C ARG A 14 -8.79 2.07 -3.24
N TYR A 15 -8.84 3.20 -3.93
CA TYR A 15 -9.99 3.68 -4.68
C TYR A 15 -9.64 3.63 -6.19
N GLY A 16 -9.84 2.48 -6.83
CA GLY A 16 -9.47 2.26 -8.22
C GLY A 16 -7.96 2.11 -8.43
N ARG A 17 -7.48 2.29 -9.67
CA ARG A 17 -6.12 1.84 -10.05
C ARG A 17 -4.97 2.50 -9.29
N THR A 18 -5.02 3.81 -9.08
CA THR A 18 -3.87 4.61 -8.60
C THR A 18 -4.11 5.37 -7.30
N ARG A 19 -5.36 5.48 -6.82
CA ARG A 19 -5.66 6.27 -5.62
C ARG A 19 -5.54 5.40 -4.38
N LEU A 20 -4.63 5.75 -3.49
CA LEU A 20 -4.40 5.07 -2.22
C LEU A 20 -4.59 6.09 -1.09
N TYR A 21 -5.52 5.83 -0.20
CA TYR A 21 -5.87 6.73 0.91
C TYR A 21 -5.47 6.09 2.23
N ASN A 22 -4.58 6.74 2.97
CA ASN A 22 -4.22 6.34 4.31
C ASN A 22 -5.32 6.75 5.28
N ALA A 23 -6.03 5.78 5.85
CA ALA A 23 -7.10 6.04 6.83
C ALA A 23 -6.56 6.47 8.19
N THR A 24 -5.33 6.10 8.55
CA THR A 24 -4.69 6.47 9.81
C THR A 24 -4.25 7.94 9.81
N ALA A 25 -3.59 8.37 8.74
CA ALA A 25 -3.05 9.72 8.62
C ALA A 25 -3.89 10.63 7.71
N GLN A 26 -5.04 10.15 7.25
CA GLN A 26 -6.08 10.88 6.53
C GLN A 26 -5.59 11.61 5.26
N HIS A 27 -4.59 11.05 4.57
CA HIS A 27 -4.00 11.65 3.36
C HIS A 27 -3.79 10.61 2.25
N TYR A 28 -3.63 11.11 1.02
CA TYR A 28 -3.28 10.26 -0.11
C TYR A 28 -1.81 9.90 -0.10
N VAL A 29 -1.52 8.61 -0.26
CA VAL A 29 -0.17 8.07 -0.35
C VAL A 29 0.08 7.53 -1.75
N THR A 30 1.35 7.47 -2.15
CA THR A 30 1.73 6.86 -3.43
C THR A 30 2.16 5.41 -3.25
N LEU A 31 2.12 4.62 -4.33
CA LEU A 31 2.64 3.25 -4.31
C LEU A 31 4.11 3.21 -3.89
N GLN A 32 4.91 4.17 -4.35
CA GLN A 32 6.31 4.33 -3.97
C GLN A 32 6.48 4.52 -2.45
N GLU A 33 5.56 5.23 -1.81
CA GLU A 33 5.57 5.44 -0.36
C GLU A 33 5.27 4.16 0.41
N LEU A 34 4.29 3.37 -0.06
CA LEU A 34 3.99 2.05 0.52
C LEU A 34 5.17 1.09 0.37
N ARG A 35 5.86 1.11 -0.78
CA ARG A 35 7.11 0.35 -0.97
C ARG A 35 8.19 0.78 0.02
N ARG A 36 8.35 2.08 0.28
CA ARG A 36 9.27 2.58 1.31
C ARG A 36 8.88 2.07 2.69
N TRP A 37 7.59 2.01 3.01
CA TRP A 37 7.12 1.48 4.29
C TRP A 37 7.43 -0.01 4.42
N ALA A 38 7.19 -0.80 3.37
CA ALA A 38 7.52 -2.22 3.32
C ALA A 38 9.03 -2.44 3.54
N LYS A 39 9.88 -1.67 2.84
CA LYS A 39 11.34 -1.71 3.01
C LYS A 39 11.81 -1.31 4.41
N LYS A 40 11.10 -0.40 5.06
CA LYS A 40 11.36 0.03 6.44
C LYS A 40 10.79 -0.94 7.49
N GLY A 41 10.09 -2.00 7.08
CA GLY A 41 9.41 -2.92 7.99
C GLY A 41 8.23 -2.30 8.73
N LEU A 42 7.65 -1.22 8.21
CA LEU A 42 6.44 -0.62 8.78
C LEU A 42 5.23 -1.51 8.42
N PRO A 43 4.41 -1.93 9.40
CA PRO A 43 3.22 -2.73 9.13
C PRO A 43 2.12 -1.85 8.51
N PHE A 44 1.61 -2.26 7.35
CA PHE A 44 0.45 -1.63 6.70
C PHE A 44 -0.35 -2.68 5.95
N VAL A 45 -1.63 -2.38 5.74
CA VAL A 45 -2.59 -3.24 5.03
C VAL A 45 -3.31 -2.39 4.00
N VAL A 46 -3.37 -2.87 2.76
CA VAL A 46 -4.08 -2.22 1.66
C VAL A 46 -5.35 -3.00 1.36
N ILE A 47 -6.50 -2.37 1.57
CA ILE A 47 -7.82 -2.92 1.25
C ILE A 47 -8.38 -2.22 0.03
N ASP A 48 -8.81 -3.00 -0.95
CA ASP A 48 -9.51 -2.50 -2.12
C ASP A 48 -10.96 -2.12 -1.75
N VAL A 49 -11.39 -0.92 -2.11
CA VAL A 49 -12.70 -0.41 -1.70
C VAL A 49 -13.83 -1.08 -2.49
N GLU A 50 -13.58 -1.53 -3.70
CA GLU A 50 -14.57 -2.15 -4.59
C GLU A 50 -14.82 -3.60 -4.17
N THR A 51 -13.75 -4.38 -4.02
CA THR A 51 -13.80 -5.82 -3.70
C THR A 51 -13.78 -6.12 -2.21
N LYS A 52 -13.40 -5.16 -1.36
CA LYS A 52 -13.13 -5.33 0.08
C LYS A 52 -12.04 -6.36 0.40
N LEU A 53 -11.22 -6.71 -0.59
CA LEU A 53 -10.14 -7.68 -0.42
C LEU A 53 -8.84 -7.00 -0.01
N GLU A 54 -8.03 -7.73 0.74
CA GLU A 54 -6.65 -7.34 1.00
C GLU A 54 -5.81 -7.57 -0.26
N ILE A 55 -5.17 -6.49 -0.74
CA ILE A 55 -4.36 -6.49 -1.95
C ILE A 55 -2.92 -6.04 -1.66
N THR A 56 -2.49 -5.98 -0.39
CA THR A 56 -1.16 -5.50 0.03
C THR A 56 -0.04 -6.16 -0.77
N GLN A 57 -0.06 -7.49 -0.87
CA GLN A 57 0.95 -8.26 -1.59
C GLN A 57 0.88 -8.04 -3.10
N VAL A 58 -0.34 -8.03 -3.66
CA VAL A 58 -0.58 -7.84 -5.10
C VAL A 58 -0.06 -6.46 -5.54
N LEU A 59 -0.36 -5.42 -4.76
CA LEU A 59 0.04 -4.05 -5.08
C LEU A 59 1.57 -3.86 -5.06
N LEU A 60 2.27 -4.55 -4.14
CA LEU A 60 3.73 -4.53 -4.09
C LEU A 60 4.36 -5.35 -5.22
N ALA A 61 3.71 -6.45 -5.63
CA ALA A 61 4.13 -7.29 -6.74
C ALA A 61 3.91 -6.65 -8.12
N ASP A 62 2.90 -5.80 -8.27
CA ASP A 62 2.55 -5.05 -9.50
C ASP A 62 3.61 -4.02 -9.92
N ASP A 63 4.81 -4.06 -9.33
CA ASP A 63 6.00 -3.32 -9.80
C ASP A 63 6.53 -3.81 -11.14
N LEU A 64 5.73 -4.52 -11.93
CA LEU A 64 6.16 -4.90 -13.25
C LEU A 64 6.61 -3.59 -13.91
N PRO A 65 7.89 -3.48 -14.34
CA PRO A 65 8.36 -2.29 -15.01
C PRO A 65 7.49 -2.17 -16.24
N THR A 66 6.50 -1.27 -16.21
CA THR A 66 5.77 -0.95 -17.43
C THR A 66 6.86 -0.36 -18.33
N PRO A 67 7.15 -0.95 -19.50
CA PRO A 67 8.01 -0.30 -20.46
C PRO A 67 7.25 0.93 -20.94
N ALA A 68 7.36 2.03 -20.20
CA ALA A 68 7.09 3.37 -20.66
C ALA A 68 8.38 3.94 -21.27
N ALA A 69 9.04 3.13 -22.09
CA ALA A 69 9.61 3.58 -23.35
C ALA A 69 8.69 2.97 -24.41
N MET A 70 8.30 3.75 -25.41
CA MET A 70 7.37 3.41 -26.51
C MET A 70 5.90 3.68 -26.19
N PHE A 71 5.48 4.94 -26.12
CA PHE A 71 4.37 5.45 -26.96
C PHE A 71 4.50 6.98 -27.04
N HIS A 72 4.98 7.42 -28.22
CA HIS A 72 5.08 8.75 -28.85
C HIS A 72 4.82 10.02 -28.02
#